data_AF-A0A529QXN7-F1
#
_entry.id   AF-A0A529QXN7-F1
#
_cell.length_a   1.000
_cell.length_b   1.000
_cell.length_c   1.000
_cell.angle_alpha   90.00
_cell.angle_beta   90.00
_cell.angle_gamma   90.00
#
_symmetry.space_group_name_H-M   'P 1'
#
loop_
_entity.id
_entity.type
_entity.pdbx_description
1 polymer ?
#
loop_
_entity_poly.entity_id
_entity_poly.type
_entity_poly.pdbx_seq_one_letter_code
_entity_poly.pdbx_strand_id
1 'polypeptide(L)'
;AGLKAFLANGYDATTLDEIAAAAGISRRTFFHYFKSKDEVLFASLGNHASVVKASILAEPPTGTAIDIARDALLNLVGSFQGSQMMATAKIMRESKTLRSRRHTGYLQLEQAIFEGLCELLPDQERGSLRLVALVAVVALRLAVE
;
A
#
# COMPACT_ATOMS: atom_id res chain seq x y z
N ALA A 1 -7.10 -7.78 -14.29
CA ALA A 1 -7.73 -7.04 -15.41
C ALA A 1 -7.74 -5.53 -15.17
N GLY A 2 -8.27 -5.04 -14.03
CA GLY A 2 -8.39 -3.60 -13.75
C GLY A 2 -7.08 -2.80 -13.81
N LEU A 3 -6.00 -3.25 -13.16
CA LEU A 3 -4.71 -2.56 -13.23
C LEU A 3 -4.20 -2.42 -14.67
N LYS A 4 -4.35 -3.47 -15.50
CA LYS A 4 -3.95 -3.40 -16.92
C LYS A 4 -4.76 -2.36 -17.70
N ALA A 5 -6.06 -2.23 -17.42
CA ALA A 5 -6.92 -1.23 -18.05
C ALA A 5 -6.50 0.20 -17.66
N PHE A 6 -6.25 0.43 -16.36
CA PHE A 6 -5.75 1.72 -15.88
C PHE A 6 -4.40 2.11 -16.50
N LEU A 7 -3.52 1.14 -16.71
CA LEU A 7 -2.21 1.35 -17.32
C LEU A 7 -2.29 1.66 -18.83
N ALA A 8 -3.23 1.04 -19.53
CA ALA A 8 -3.40 1.24 -20.97
C ALA A 8 -4.12 2.56 -21.30
N ASN A 9 -5.21 2.87 -20.58
CA ASN A 9 -6.13 3.95 -20.93
C ASN A 9 -6.04 5.16 -19.98
N GLY A 10 -5.32 5.03 -18.86
CA GLY A 10 -5.33 6.00 -17.78
C GLY A 10 -6.46 5.76 -16.77
N TYR A 11 -6.22 6.12 -15.51
CA TYR A 11 -7.17 5.89 -14.42
C TYR A 11 -8.49 6.66 -14.60
N ASP A 12 -8.44 7.91 -15.03
CA ASP A 12 -9.63 8.74 -15.17
C ASP A 12 -10.50 8.32 -16.36
N ALA A 13 -9.88 7.90 -17.48
CA ALA A 13 -10.59 7.48 -18.68
C ALA A 13 -11.16 6.04 -18.61
N THR A 14 -10.62 5.18 -17.74
CA THR A 14 -11.13 3.81 -17.57
C THR A 14 -12.44 3.82 -16.76
N THR A 15 -13.44 3.06 -17.20
CA THR A 15 -14.74 2.90 -16.48
C THR A 15 -14.84 1.57 -15.73
N LEU A 16 -15.71 1.49 -14.71
CA LEU A 16 -15.95 0.22 -14.00
C LEU A 16 -16.57 -0.83 -14.91
N ASP A 17 -17.37 -0.42 -15.90
CA ASP A 17 -18.00 -1.32 -16.88
C ASP A 17 -16.96 -1.95 -17.81
N GLU A 18 -15.98 -1.18 -18.29
CA GLU A 18 -14.86 -1.70 -19.08
C GLU A 18 -14.03 -2.72 -18.29
N ILE A 19 -13.81 -2.46 -17.00
CA ILE A 19 -13.06 -3.39 -16.14
C ILE A 19 -13.86 -4.68 -15.93
N ALA A 20 -15.18 -4.59 -15.71
CA ALA A 20 -16.06 -5.75 -15.57
C ALA A 20 -16.07 -6.60 -16.85
N ALA A 21 -16.20 -5.95 -18.01
CA ALA A 21 -16.14 -6.60 -19.31
C ALA A 21 -14.79 -7.29 -19.54
N ALA A 22 -13.68 -6.62 -19.25
CA ALA A 22 -12.34 -7.18 -19.36
C ALA A 22 -12.06 -8.32 -18.36
N ALA A 23 -12.79 -8.37 -17.24
CA ALA A 23 -12.72 -9.44 -16.25
C ALA A 23 -13.66 -10.62 -16.56
N GLY A 24 -14.52 -10.50 -17.59
CA GLY A 24 -15.47 -11.56 -17.96
C GLY A 24 -16.58 -11.80 -16.93
N ILE A 25 -16.89 -10.81 -16.07
CA ILE A 25 -17.93 -10.93 -15.05
C ILE A 25 -19.08 -9.95 -15.30
N SER A 26 -20.28 -10.32 -14.84
CA SER A 26 -21.45 -9.46 -14.99
C SER A 26 -21.27 -8.14 -14.22
N ARG A 27 -21.89 -7.07 -14.73
CA ARG A 27 -21.95 -5.77 -14.04
C ARG A 27 -22.46 -5.92 -12.61
N ARG A 28 -23.54 -6.69 -12.39
CA ARG A 28 -24.08 -6.96 -11.05
C ARG A 28 -23.05 -7.60 -10.11
N THR A 29 -22.31 -8.59 -10.60
CA THR A 29 -21.25 -9.27 -9.83
C THR A 29 -20.10 -8.31 -9.53
N PHE A 30 -19.70 -7.49 -10.50
CA PHE A 30 -18.61 -6.55 -10.32
C PHE A 30 -18.94 -5.49 -9.26
N PHE A 31 -20.11 -4.85 -9.37
CA PHE A 31 -20.58 -3.83 -8.42
C PHE A 31 -20.89 -4.38 -7.02
N HIS A 32 -21.03 -5.69 -6.87
CA HIS A 32 -21.09 -6.34 -5.55
C HIS A 32 -19.74 -6.26 -4.82
N TYR A 33 -18.62 -6.41 -5.54
CA TYR A 33 -17.27 -6.37 -4.95
C TYR A 33 -16.66 -4.97 -4.91
N PHE A 34 -16.96 -4.13 -5.90
CA PHE A 34 -16.31 -2.83 -6.05
C PHE A 34 -17.35 -1.73 -6.29
N LYS A 35 -17.38 -0.75 -5.39
CA LYS A 35 -18.27 0.42 -5.46
C LYS A 35 -17.63 1.58 -6.21
N SER A 36 -16.30 1.57 -6.38
CA SER A 36 -15.56 2.68 -6.95
C SER A 36 -14.25 2.24 -7.63
N LYS A 37 -13.70 3.10 -8.50
CA LYS A 37 -12.47 2.81 -9.26
C LYS A 37 -11.24 2.68 -8.38
N ASP A 38 -11.19 3.46 -7.31
CA ASP A 38 -10.11 3.38 -6.32
C ASP A 38 -10.14 2.05 -5.58
N GLU A 39 -11.31 1.51 -5.20
CA GLU A 39 -11.39 0.18 -4.58
C GLU A 39 -10.76 -0.91 -5.46
N VAL A 40 -11.00 -0.87 -6.78
CA VAL A 40 -10.36 -1.80 -7.74
C VAL A 40 -8.84 -1.65 -7.76
N LEU A 41 -8.35 -0.41 -7.78
CA LEU A 41 -6.91 -0.12 -7.80
C LEU A 41 -6.24 -0.60 -6.51
N PHE A 42 -6.79 -0.25 -5.35
CA PHE A 42 -6.21 -0.63 -4.05
C PHE A 42 -6.34 -2.13 -3.78
N ALA A 43 -7.41 -2.79 -4.22
CA ALA A 43 -7.51 -4.25 -4.15
C ALA A 43 -6.43 -4.95 -4.97
N SER A 44 -6.05 -4.39 -6.13
CA SER A 44 -4.97 -4.93 -6.96
C SER A 44 -3.58 -4.77 -6.34
N LEU A 45 -3.42 -3.86 -5.38
CA LEU A 45 -2.15 -3.62 -4.69
C LEU A 45 -2.01 -4.47 -3.42
N GLY A 46 -3.10 -5.09 -2.98
CA GLY A 46 -3.12 -5.91 -1.78
C GLY A 46 -3.04 -5.07 -0.50
N ASN A 47 -2.95 -5.76 0.63
CA ASN A 47 -2.94 -5.12 1.94
C ASN A 47 -1.50 -4.84 2.39
N HIS A 48 -0.93 -3.71 1.96
CA HIS A 48 0.44 -3.30 2.29
C HIS A 48 0.72 -3.28 3.80
N ALA A 49 -0.27 -2.87 4.61
CA ALA A 49 -0.14 -2.83 6.07
C ALA A 49 0.10 -4.23 6.64
N SER A 50 -0.66 -5.23 6.17
CA SER A 50 -0.45 -6.64 6.56
C SER A 50 0.91 -7.17 6.10
N VAL A 51 1.34 -6.84 4.88
CA VAL A 51 2.64 -7.27 4.34
C VAL A 51 3.78 -6.71 5.18
N VAL A 52 3.75 -5.42 5.53
CA VAL A 52 4.80 -4.80 6.34
C VAL A 52 4.82 -5.36 7.75
N LYS A 53 3.67 -5.50 8.41
CA LYS A 53 3.62 -6.12 9.75
C LYS A 53 4.19 -7.54 9.72
N ALA A 54 3.80 -8.35 8.72
CA ALA A 54 4.34 -9.69 8.55
C ALA A 54 5.87 -9.67 8.33
N SER A 55 6.39 -8.73 7.55
CA SER A 55 7.83 -8.58 7.34
C SER A 55 8.59 -8.20 8.61
N ILE A 56 7.99 -7.37 9.48
CA ILE A 56 8.61 -7.01 10.78
C ILE A 56 8.69 -8.24 11.68
N LEU A 57 7.67 -9.08 11.67
CA LEU A 57 7.58 -10.27 12.53
C LEU A 57 8.26 -11.52 11.95
N ALA A 58 8.80 -11.45 10.73
CA ALA A 58 9.33 -12.61 10.01
C ALA A 58 10.68 -13.11 10.55
N GLU A 59 11.53 -12.21 11.06
CA GLU A 59 12.87 -12.55 11.52
C GLU A 59 13.14 -11.99 12.93
N PRO A 60 14.03 -12.63 13.71
CA PRO A 60 14.46 -12.09 15.00
C PRO A 60 15.04 -10.68 14.82
N PRO A 61 14.80 -9.76 15.77
CA PRO A 61 15.23 -8.38 15.63
C PRO A 61 16.76 -8.31 15.54
N THR A 62 17.27 -8.01 14.35
CA THR A 62 18.68 -7.70 14.13
C THR A 62 18.81 -6.20 13.92
N GLY A 63 19.42 -5.50 14.88
CA GLY A 63 19.60 -4.06 14.83
C GLY A 63 18.53 -3.26 15.57
N THR A 64 18.43 -1.98 15.24
CA THR A 64 17.57 -1.02 15.93
C THR A 64 16.16 -0.99 15.33
N ALA A 65 15.19 -0.40 16.04
CA ALA A 65 13.82 -0.28 15.52
C ALA A 65 13.73 0.43 14.15
N ILE A 66 14.63 1.39 13.87
CA ILE A 66 14.66 2.07 12.57
C ILE A 66 15.19 1.17 11.46
N ASP A 67 16.13 0.26 11.76
CA ASP A 67 16.63 -0.72 10.79
C ASP A 67 15.50 -1.68 10.39
N ILE A 68 14.79 -2.20 11.38
CA ILE A 68 13.66 -3.12 11.18
C ILE A 68 12.55 -2.45 10.36
N ALA A 69 12.18 -1.21 10.70
CA ALA A 69 11.17 -0.47 9.96
C ALA A 69 11.62 -0.17 8.51
N ARG A 70 12.89 0.22 8.32
CA ARG A 70 13.47 0.46 6.99
C ARG A 70 13.43 -0.82 6.14
N ASP A 71 13.88 -1.94 6.68
CA ASP A 71 14.01 -3.19 5.94
C ASP A 71 12.62 -3.75 5.58
N ALA A 72 11.64 -3.63 6.47
CA ALA A 72 10.25 -3.97 6.16
C ALA A 72 9.66 -3.10 5.04
N LEU A 73 9.99 -1.80 5.00
CA LEU A 73 9.60 -0.92 3.91
C LEU A 73 10.30 -1.26 2.59
N LEU A 74 11.60 -1.61 2.62
CA LEU A 74 12.34 -2.06 1.44
C LEU A 74 11.77 -3.36 0.90
N ASN A 75 11.38 -4.31 1.76
CA ASN A 75 10.71 -5.54 1.36
C ASN A 75 9.34 -5.26 0.72
N LEU A 76 8.56 -4.32 1.28
CA LEU A 76 7.32 -3.89 0.64
C LEU A 76 7.58 -3.34 -0.77
N VAL A 77 8.56 -2.44 -0.93
CA VAL A 77 8.94 -1.87 -2.22
C VAL A 77 9.41 -2.97 -3.19
N GLY A 78 10.21 -3.92 -2.72
CA GLY A 78 10.68 -5.05 -3.52
C GLY A 78 9.60 -6.06 -3.88
N SER A 79 8.50 -6.14 -3.12
CA SER A 79 7.37 -7.05 -3.40
C SER A 79 6.58 -6.64 -4.64
N PHE A 80 6.66 -5.37 -5.05
CA PHE A 80 6.08 -4.94 -6.33
C PHE A 80 6.98 -5.37 -7.49
N GLN A 81 6.41 -6.01 -8.52
CA GLN A 81 7.12 -6.18 -9.78
C GLN A 81 7.52 -4.79 -10.31
N GLY A 82 8.81 -4.56 -10.59
CA GLY A 82 9.36 -3.22 -10.85
C GLY A 82 8.60 -2.40 -11.91
N SER A 83 8.03 -3.06 -12.93
CA SER A 83 7.20 -2.43 -13.96
C SER A 83 5.79 -2.03 -13.47
N GLN A 84 5.18 -2.80 -12.56
CA GLN A 84 3.89 -2.47 -11.95
C GLN A 84 4.01 -1.35 -10.90
N MET A 85 5.12 -1.28 -10.17
CA MET A 85 5.32 -0.27 -9.13
C MET A 85 5.35 1.16 -9.69
N MET A 86 6.21 1.41 -10.68
CA MET A 86 6.34 2.75 -11.28
C MET A 86 5.05 3.20 -11.94
N ALA A 87 4.35 2.26 -12.57
CA ALA A 87 3.15 2.55 -13.33
C ALA A 87 1.93 2.80 -12.42
N THR A 88 1.83 2.07 -11.29
CA THR A 88 0.86 2.35 -10.22
C THR A 88 1.18 3.67 -9.52
N ALA A 89 2.45 3.92 -9.19
CA ALA A 89 2.87 5.17 -8.55
C ALA A 89 2.53 6.39 -9.43
N LYS A 90 2.70 6.26 -10.76
CA LYS A 90 2.26 7.26 -11.74
C LYS A 90 0.76 7.53 -11.67
N ILE A 91 -0.07 6.49 -11.74
CA ILE A 91 -1.54 6.59 -11.61
C ILE A 91 -1.92 7.29 -10.30
N MET A 92 -1.29 6.88 -9.19
CA MET A 92 -1.56 7.49 -7.90
C MET A 92 -1.24 8.97 -7.90
N ARG A 93 -0.03 9.38 -8.36
CA ARG A 93 0.41 10.78 -8.39
C ARG A 93 -0.51 11.69 -9.19
N GLU A 94 -0.97 11.25 -10.35
CA GLU A 94 -1.73 12.08 -11.28
C GLU A 94 -3.19 12.30 -10.85
N SER A 95 -3.76 11.40 -10.04
CA SER A 95 -5.17 11.45 -9.68
C SER A 95 -5.45 12.21 -8.38
N LYS A 96 -6.26 13.28 -8.48
CA LYS A 96 -6.73 14.07 -7.33
C LYS A 96 -7.63 13.27 -6.38
N THR A 97 -8.42 12.34 -6.91
CA THR A 97 -9.38 11.52 -6.14
C THR A 97 -8.68 10.46 -5.30
N LEU A 98 -7.55 9.93 -5.79
CA LEU A 98 -6.75 8.94 -5.08
C LEU A 98 -5.98 9.52 -3.88
N ARG A 99 -5.84 10.84 -3.77
CA ARG A 99 -5.10 11.46 -2.66
C ARG A 99 -5.68 11.12 -1.29
N SER A 100 -6.99 11.27 -1.11
CA SER A 100 -7.64 11.01 0.19
C SER A 100 -7.43 9.56 0.63
N ARG A 101 -7.70 8.61 -0.28
CA ARG A 101 -7.53 7.18 -0.01
C ARG A 101 -6.07 6.79 0.26
N ARG A 102 -5.11 7.44 -0.42
CA ARG A 102 -3.67 7.25 -0.15
C ARG A 102 -3.27 7.66 1.26
N HIS A 103 -3.80 8.78 1.76
CA HIS A 103 -3.55 9.21 3.14
C HIS A 103 -4.03 8.17 4.15
N THR A 104 -5.23 7.60 3.93
CA THR A 104 -5.71 6.48 4.75
C THR A 104 -4.75 5.28 4.70
N GLY A 105 -4.22 4.96 3.52
CA GLY A 105 -3.23 3.90 3.36
C GLY A 105 -1.94 4.15 4.14
N TYR A 106 -1.42 5.39 4.14
CA TYR A 106 -0.23 5.74 4.93
C TYR A 106 -0.48 5.62 6.44
N LEU A 107 -1.65 6.04 6.92
CA LEU A 107 -2.02 5.88 8.33
C LEU A 107 -2.11 4.39 8.72
N GLN A 108 -2.65 3.54 7.85
CA GLN A 108 -2.69 2.10 8.07
C GLN A 108 -1.29 1.49 8.11
N LEU A 109 -0.39 1.96 7.25
CA LEU A 109 0.99 1.51 7.22
C LEU A 109 1.74 1.91 8.49
N GLU A 110 1.56 3.15 8.95
CA GLU A 110 2.14 3.66 10.19
C GLU A 110 1.69 2.83 11.38
N GLN A 111 0.39 2.57 11.47
CA GLN A 111 -0.19 1.75 12.53
C GLN A 111 0.37 0.32 12.50
N ALA A 112 0.49 -0.29 11.33
CA ALA A 112 1.05 -1.62 11.18
C ALA A 112 2.52 -1.71 11.58
N ILE A 113 3.34 -0.72 11.21
CA ILE A 113 4.74 -0.64 11.64
C ILE A 113 4.82 -0.49 13.15
N PHE A 114 4.05 0.44 13.72
CA PHE A 114 4.04 0.67 15.16
C PHE A 114 3.65 -0.59 15.95
N GLU A 115 2.57 -1.26 15.54
CA GLU A 115 2.14 -2.51 16.18
C GLU A 115 3.16 -3.62 16.03
N GLY A 116 3.72 -3.81 14.84
CA GLY A 116 4.74 -4.82 14.59
C GLY A 116 5.98 -4.60 15.46
N LEU A 117 6.43 -3.33 15.59
CA LEU A 117 7.56 -2.99 16.46
C LEU A 117 7.24 -3.19 17.94
N CYS A 118 6.04 -2.85 18.40
CA CYS A 118 5.64 -3.08 19.79
C CYS A 118 5.59 -4.57 20.15
N GLU A 119 5.16 -5.40 19.20
CA GLU A 119 5.10 -6.85 19.37
C GLU A 119 6.50 -7.48 19.36
N LEU A 120 7.37 -7.01 18.47
CA LEU A 120 8.74 -7.52 18.34
C LEU A 120 9.68 -7.04 19.46
N LEU A 121 9.47 -5.81 19.96
CA LEU A 121 10.34 -5.13 20.93
C LEU A 121 9.53 -4.65 22.14
N PRO A 122 8.99 -5.56 22.96
CA PRO A 122 8.07 -5.20 24.05
C PRO A 122 8.73 -4.36 25.16
N ASP A 123 10.05 -4.50 25.35
CA ASP A 123 10.81 -3.80 26.38
C ASP A 123 11.22 -2.36 25.99
N GLN A 124 11.02 -1.97 24.72
CA GLN A 124 11.31 -0.62 24.25
C GLN A 124 10.20 0.36 24.59
N GLU A 125 10.57 1.64 24.78
CA GLU A 125 9.60 2.69 25.06
C GLU A 125 8.66 2.91 23.87
N ARG A 126 7.35 2.83 24.11
CA ARG A 126 6.31 3.01 23.06
C ARG A 126 6.42 4.35 22.32
N GLY A 127 6.83 5.41 23.00
CA GLY A 127 7.04 6.73 22.39
C GLY A 127 8.12 6.70 21.30
N SER A 128 9.23 6.02 21.57
CA SER A 128 10.32 5.81 20.61
C SER A 128 9.86 5.00 19.39
N LEU A 129 9.16 3.88 19.62
CA LEU A 129 8.63 3.05 18.54
C LEU A 129 7.62 3.80 17.65
N ARG A 130 6.78 4.66 18.26
CA ARG A 130 5.83 5.51 17.54
C ARG A 130 6.55 6.54 16.67
N LEU A 131 7.61 7.16 17.19
CA LEU A 131 8.44 8.10 16.43
C LEU A 131 9.09 7.42 15.23
N VAL A 132 9.63 6.20 15.40
CA VAL A 132 10.20 5.42 14.30
C VAL A 132 9.15 5.13 13.22
N ALA A 133 7.96 4.67 13.59
CA ALA A 133 6.89 4.41 12.64
C ALA A 133 6.49 5.67 11.84
N LEU A 134 6.37 6.82 12.52
CA LEU A 134 6.10 8.11 11.89
C LEU A 134 7.20 8.51 10.90
N VAL A 135 8.46 8.45 11.31
CA VAL A 135 9.62 8.81 10.46
C VAL A 135 9.67 7.91 9.23
N ALA A 136 9.50 6.60 9.40
CA ALA A 136 9.54 5.62 8.32
C ALA A 136 8.45 5.89 7.26
N VAL A 137 7.21 6.14 7.68
CA VAL A 137 6.10 6.41 6.75
C VAL A 137 6.23 7.77 6.07
N VAL A 138 6.71 8.79 6.77
CA VAL A 138 6.96 10.11 6.15
C VAL A 138 8.04 10.01 5.09
N ALA A 139 9.12 9.26 5.34
CA ALA A 139 10.17 9.02 4.35
C ALA A 139 9.61 8.33 3.09
N LEU A 140 8.78 7.29 3.27
CA LEU A 140 8.12 6.62 2.14
C LEU A 140 7.19 7.57 1.37
N ARG A 141 6.37 8.36 2.07
CA ARG A 141 5.46 9.32 1.44
C ARG A 141 6.21 10.29 0.54
N LEU A 142 7.27 10.91 1.06
CA LEU A 142 8.10 11.87 0.32
C LEU A 142 8.85 11.24 -0.86
N ALA A 143 9.23 9.96 -0.77
CA ALA A 143 9.87 9.27 -1.88
C ALA A 143 8.92 8.93 -3.04
N VAL A 144 7.60 8.89 -2.79
CA VAL A 144 6.58 8.54 -3.78
C VAL A 144 5.96 9.78 -4.45
N GLU A 145 5.96 10.91 -3.76
CA GLU A 145 5.52 12.23 -4.26
C GLU A 145 6.48 12.78 -5.33
#